data_AF-A0A150JD93-F1
#
_entry.id   AF-A0A150JD93-F1
#
_cell.length_a   1.000
_cell.length_b   1.000
_cell.length_c   1.000
_cell.angle_alpha   90.00
_cell.angle_beta   90.00
_cell.angle_gamma   90.00
#
_symmetry.space_group_name_H-M   'P 1'
#
loop_
_entity.id
_entity.type
_entity.pdbx_description
1 polymer ?
#
loop_
_entity_poly.entity_id
_entity_poly.type
_entity_poly.pdbx_seq_one_letter_code
_entity_poly.pdbx_strand_id
1 'polypeptide(L)'
;MAKFILFPKDVQNMGGYIVENVAKLGYRDLIVGNPTDEPIKIDIPVYNEDVVKSYEQLGVVVYRMKSDESLISALEKVKAIVKTDKLKDLSYDIPKKKKATKK
;
A
#
# COMPACT_ATOMS: atom_id res chain seq x y z
N MET A 1 9.16 20.20 -4.50
CA MET A 1 9.02 18.76 -4.23
C MET A 1 7.98 18.21 -5.19
N ALA A 2 8.22 17.06 -5.83
CA ALA A 2 7.26 16.48 -6.75
C ALA A 2 6.07 15.91 -5.97
N LYS A 3 4.90 15.85 -6.60
CA LYS A 3 3.69 15.30 -6.00
C LYS A 3 3.08 14.27 -6.92
N PHE A 4 2.56 13.22 -6.33
CA PHE A 4 1.80 12.18 -7.02
C PHE A 4 0.32 12.31 -6.63
N ILE A 5 -0.58 12.17 -7.61
CA ILE A 5 -2.02 12.16 -7.37
C ILE A 5 -2.45 10.71 -7.22
N LEU A 6 -2.90 10.35 -6.02
CA LEU A 6 -3.51 9.05 -5.75
C LEU A 6 -5.03 9.20 -5.87
N PHE A 7 -5.58 8.65 -6.96
CA PHE A 7 -7.01 8.75 -7.26
C PHE A 7 -7.87 7.96 -6.26
N PRO A 8 -9.18 8.27 -6.18
CA PRO A 8 -10.11 7.55 -5.32
C PRO A 8 -10.06 6.04 -5.56
N LYS A 9 -10.06 5.27 -4.47
CA LYS A 9 -10.07 3.80 -4.46
C LYS A 9 -8.87 3.12 -5.18
N ASP A 10 -7.84 3.89 -5.54
CA ASP A 10 -6.62 3.35 -6.16
C ASP A 10 -5.58 2.93 -5.12
N VAL A 11 -4.68 2.04 -5.56
CA VAL A 11 -3.57 1.50 -4.78
C VAL A 11 -2.30 1.57 -5.61
N GLN A 12 -1.23 2.07 -5.01
CA GLN A 12 0.06 2.31 -5.64
C GLN A 12 1.19 1.65 -4.84
N ASN A 13 2.08 0.96 -5.55
CA ASN A 13 3.37 0.54 -5.00
C ASN A 13 4.36 1.71 -5.08
N MET A 14 5.11 1.95 -4.01
CA MET A 14 6.01 3.09 -3.90
C MET A 14 7.49 2.72 -4.04
N GLY A 15 7.84 1.48 -4.36
CA GLY A 15 9.23 1.01 -4.43
C GLY A 15 10.11 1.87 -5.34
N GLY A 16 9.58 2.30 -6.49
CA GLY A 16 10.29 3.20 -7.41
C GLY A 16 10.39 4.67 -6.94
N TYR A 17 9.69 5.04 -5.87
CA TYR A 17 9.68 6.38 -5.29
C TYR A 17 10.44 6.46 -3.95
N ILE A 18 10.89 5.34 -3.40
CA ILE A 18 11.72 5.30 -2.19
C ILE A 18 13.17 5.57 -2.57
N VAL A 19 13.78 6.55 -1.90
CA VAL A 19 15.19 6.85 -2.07
C VAL A 19 15.99 6.02 -1.06
N GLU A 20 16.22 4.75 -1.39
CA GLU A 20 16.71 3.72 -0.45
C GLU A 20 18.04 4.09 0.24
N ASN A 21 18.93 4.79 -0.46
CA ASN A 21 20.22 5.23 0.08
C ASN A 21 20.11 6.33 1.15
N VAL A 22 18.98 7.03 1.23
CA VAL A 22 18.76 8.15 2.17
C VAL A 22 17.68 7.80 3.20
N ALA A 23 16.59 7.16 2.78
CA ALA A 23 15.39 7.04 3.59
C ALA A 23 15.53 6.12 4.81
N LYS A 24 16.48 5.16 4.77
CA LYS A 24 16.76 4.20 5.85
C LYS A 24 15.48 3.65 6.50
N LEU A 25 14.53 3.24 5.66
CA LEU A 25 13.24 2.73 6.10
C LEU A 25 13.42 1.29 6.62
N GLY A 26 12.81 0.96 7.75
CA GLY A 26 12.94 -0.35 8.40
C GLY A 26 12.15 -1.48 7.73
N TYR A 27 11.76 -1.30 6.47
CA TYR A 27 10.90 -2.19 5.70
C TYR A 27 11.31 -2.19 4.23
N ARG A 28 10.91 -3.24 3.49
CA ARG A 28 11.35 -3.48 2.10
C ARG A 28 10.67 -2.56 1.10
N ASP A 29 9.37 -2.33 1.28
CA ASP A 29 8.56 -1.58 0.32
C ASP A 29 7.40 -0.89 1.04
N LEU A 30 6.76 0.04 0.35
CA LEU A 30 5.62 0.80 0.81
C LEU A 30 4.49 0.70 -0.21
N ILE A 31 3.33 0.25 0.24
CA ILE A 31 2.12 0.25 -0.58
C ILE A 31 1.17 1.26 0.03
N VAL A 32 0.67 2.16 -0.80
CA VAL A 32 -0.27 3.20 -0.40
C VAL A 32 -1.60 3.00 -1.12
N GLY A 33 -2.70 3.31 -0.45
CA GLY A 33 -4.03 3.21 -1.02
C GLY A 33 -4.93 4.34 -0.56
N ASN A 34 -5.76 4.87 -1.46
CA ASN A 34 -6.68 5.95 -1.14
C ASN A 34 -8.09 5.38 -0.85
N PRO A 35 -8.51 5.29 0.42
CA PRO A 35 -9.83 4.78 0.77
C PRO A 35 -10.96 5.78 0.52
N THR A 36 -10.64 7.05 0.25
CA THR A 36 -11.59 8.14 0.12
C THR A 36 -12.17 8.25 -1.30
N ASP A 37 -13.19 9.08 -1.46
CA ASP A 37 -13.83 9.37 -2.75
C ASP A 37 -13.21 10.59 -3.46
N GLU A 38 -12.20 11.22 -2.85
CA GLU A 38 -11.50 12.39 -3.39
C GLU A 38 -10.03 12.06 -3.74
N PRO A 39 -9.45 12.68 -4.77
CA PRO A 39 -8.04 12.48 -5.11
C PRO A 39 -7.13 13.12 -4.06
N ILE A 40 -6.14 12.35 -3.57
CA ILE A 40 -5.17 12.83 -2.57
C ILE A 40 -3.83 13.09 -3.25
N LYS A 41 -3.22 14.24 -2.97
CA LYS A 41 -1.85 14.55 -3.40
C LYS A 41 -0.88 14.12 -2.32
N ILE A 42 0.01 13.20 -2.66
CA ILE A 42 1.08 12.72 -1.77
C ILE A 42 2.45 13.23 -2.24
N ASP A 43 3.33 13.51 -1.30
CA ASP A 43 4.69 14.01 -1.59
C ASP A 43 5.59 12.87 -2.06
N ILE A 44 6.39 13.11 -3.10
CA ILE A 44 7.41 12.16 -3.59
C ILE A 44 8.71 12.92 -3.95
N PRO A 45 9.88 12.26 -3.96
CA PRO A 45 10.18 10.92 -3.46
C PRO A 45 10.06 10.76 -1.93
N VAL A 46 10.05 9.52 -1.44
CA VAL A 46 10.07 9.19 0.00
C VAL A 46 11.52 9.23 0.50
N TYR A 47 11.84 10.24 1.30
CA TYR A 47 13.19 10.47 1.84
C TYR A 47 13.37 10.08 3.32
N ASN A 48 12.29 9.83 4.06
CA ASN A 48 12.31 9.47 5.47
C ASN A 48 10.91 9.01 5.92
N GLU A 49 10.80 8.54 7.16
CA GLU A 49 9.54 8.10 7.77
C GLU A 49 8.52 9.25 7.95
N ASP A 50 8.97 10.51 8.03
CA ASP A 50 8.06 11.63 8.24
C ASP A 50 7.22 11.93 6.99
N VAL A 51 7.77 11.71 5.79
CA VAL A 51 6.98 11.71 4.55
C VAL A 51 5.90 10.63 4.60
N VAL A 52 6.22 9.45 5.14
CA VAL A 52 5.28 8.33 5.23
C VAL A 52 4.16 8.63 6.22
N LYS A 53 4.49 9.21 7.38
CA LYS A 53 3.50 9.69 8.36
C LYS A 53 2.58 10.76 7.78
N SER A 54 3.08 11.61 6.89
CA SER A 54 2.25 12.62 6.22
C SER A 54 1.13 11.97 5.40
N TYR A 55 1.36 10.79 4.80
CA TYR A 55 0.34 10.06 4.07
C TYR A 55 -0.77 9.57 5.00
N GLU A 56 -0.39 9.02 6.16
CA GLU A 56 -1.35 8.56 7.18
C GLU A 56 -2.21 9.73 7.70
N GLN A 57 -1.61 10.91 7.89
CA GLN A 57 -2.33 12.14 8.28
C GLN A 57 -3.33 12.60 7.21
N LEU A 58 -3.07 12.31 5.93
CA LEU A 58 -3.98 12.60 4.82
C LEU A 58 -5.09 11.54 4.67
N GLY A 59 -5.12 10.51 5.53
CA GLY A 59 -6.10 9.42 5.45
C GLY A 59 -5.76 8.36 4.41
N VAL A 60 -4.53 8.34 3.89
CA VAL A 60 -4.03 7.30 2.99
C VAL A 60 -3.75 6.04 3.80
N VAL A 61 -4.20 4.88 3.30
CA VAL A 61 -3.84 3.58 3.87
C VAL A 61 -2.38 3.30 3.52
N VAL A 62 -1.55 3.11 4.55
CA VAL A 62 -0.12 2.83 4.40
C VAL A 62 0.19 1.41 4.86
N TYR A 63 0.74 0.59 3.96
CA TYR A 63 1.22 -0.75 4.26
C TYR A 63 2.73 -0.83 4.11
N ARG A 64 3.41 -1.04 5.22
CA ARG A 64 4.87 -1.21 5.31
C ARG A 64 5.21 -2.68 5.11
N MET A 65 5.66 -3.03 3.92
CA MET A 65 5.88 -4.42 3.50
C MET A 65 7.24 -4.92 4.01
N LYS A 66 7.24 -6.10 4.65
CA LYS A 66 8.48 -6.74 5.12
C LYS A 66 9.20 -7.47 3.98
N SER A 67 10.48 -7.78 4.20
CA SER A 67 11.33 -8.38 3.17
C SER A 67 10.88 -9.76 2.70
N ASP A 68 10.28 -10.52 3.61
CA ASP A 68 9.79 -11.90 3.43
C ASP A 68 8.38 -11.99 2.85
N GLU A 69 7.68 -10.87 2.68
CA GLU A 69 6.32 -10.85 2.16
C GLU A 69 6.27 -10.88 0.62
N SER A 70 5.14 -11.34 0.08
CA SER A 70 4.82 -11.29 -1.35
C SER A 70 4.19 -9.95 -1.71
N LEU A 71 4.77 -9.26 -2.71
CA LEU A 71 4.26 -7.98 -3.22
C LEU A 71 2.81 -8.09 -3.70
N ILE A 72 2.48 -9.19 -4.40
CA ILE A 72 1.13 -9.42 -4.94
C ILE A 72 0.12 -9.52 -3.78
N SER A 73 0.46 -10.30 -2.76
CA SER A 73 -0.41 -10.49 -1.60
C SER A 73 -0.57 -9.19 -0.80
N ALA A 74 0.48 -8.38 -0.69
CA ALA A 74 0.41 -7.08 -0.03
C ALA A 74 -0.48 -6.09 -0.81
N LEU A 75 -0.38 -6.06 -2.15
CA LEU A 75 -1.26 -5.25 -3.00
C LEU A 75 -2.73 -5.68 -2.89
N GLU A 76 -3.01 -6.98 -2.88
CA GLU A 76 -4.37 -7.50 -2.70
C GLU A 76 -4.96 -7.13 -1.34
N LYS A 77 -4.17 -7.22 -0.26
CA LYS A 77 -4.59 -6.75 1.08
C LYS A 77 -4.99 -5.29 1.07
N VAL A 78 -4.14 -4.41 0.54
CA VAL A 78 -4.43 -2.96 0.52
C VAL A 78 -5.63 -2.64 -0.38
N LYS A 79 -5.73 -3.28 -1.56
CA LYS A 79 -6.89 -3.13 -2.45
C LYS A 79 -8.19 -3.51 -1.76
N ALA A 80 -8.19 -4.57 -0.98
CA ALA A 80 -9.38 -4.97 -0.25
C ALA A 80 -9.73 -3.98 0.87
N ILE A 81 -8.75 -3.48 1.62
CA ILE A 81 -8.98 -2.43 2.64
C ILE A 81 -9.59 -1.19 1.99
N VAL A 82 -9.04 -0.75 0.86
CA VAL A 82 -9.48 0.45 0.13
C VAL A 82 -10.87 0.31 -0.49
N LYS A 83 -11.23 -0.90 -0.96
CA LYS A 83 -12.52 -1.17 -1.61
C LYS A 83 -13.65 -1.52 -0.64
N THR A 84 -13.33 -1.84 0.60
CA THR A 84 -14.34 -2.21 1.59
C THR A 84 -14.83 -0.93 2.26
N ASP A 85 -16.01 -0.44 1.87
CA ASP A 85 -16.65 0.76 2.46
C ASP A 85 -16.95 0.65 3.96
N LYS A 86 -16.74 -0.51 4.58
CA LYS A 86 -16.98 -0.76 6.00
C LYS A 86 -15.86 -1.60 6.58
N LEU A 87 -15.09 -1.02 7.50
CA LEU A 87 -14.07 -1.67 8.35
C LEU A 87 -14.57 -2.86 9.21
N LYS A 88 -15.76 -3.43 8.95
CA LYS A 88 -16.45 -4.42 9.78
C LYS A 88 -16.42 -5.85 9.25
N ASP A 89 -16.06 -6.08 7.97
CA ASP A 89 -16.23 -7.40 7.33
C ASP A 89 -14.90 -8.15 7.13
N LEU A 90 -13.91 -7.93 8.01
CA LEU A 90 -12.66 -8.70 8.03
C LEU A 90 -12.85 -10.06 8.75
N SER A 91 -13.68 -10.94 8.19
CA SER A 91 -13.51 -12.39 8.36
C SER A 91 -12.87 -12.95 7.09
N TYR A 92 -11.53 -12.88 7.03
CA TYR A 92 -10.79 -13.38 5.88
C TYR A 92 -10.67 -14.90 5.94
N ASP A 93 -11.48 -15.59 5.14
CA ASP A 93 -11.24 -16.99 4.78
C ASP A 93 -10.38 -17.00 3.51
N ILE A 94 -9.09 -17.28 3.67
CA ILE A 94 -8.13 -17.33 2.56
C ILE A 94 -8.44 -18.60 1.74
N PRO A 95 -8.86 -18.51 0.46
CA PRO A 95 -9.07 -19.71 -0.34
C PRO A 95 -7.74 -20.44 -0.54
N LYS A 96 -7.62 -21.64 0.04
CA LYS A 96 -6.47 -22.52 -0.16
C LYS A 96 -6.34 -22.85 -1.65
N LYS A 97 -5.18 -22.53 -2.22
CA LYS A 97 -4.79 -22.75 -3.63
C LYS A 97 -5.13 -24.19 -4.05
N LYS A 98 -6.05 -24.37 -5.02
CA LYS A 98 -6.36 -25.69 -5.59
C LYS A 98 -5.09 -26.27 -6.21
N LYS A 99 -4.66 -27.45 -5.75
CA LYS A 99 -3.56 -28.22 -6.37
C LYS A 99 -3.96 -28.55 -7.81
N ALA A 100 -3.15 -28.13 -8.77
CA ALA A 100 -3.33 -28.48 -10.18
C ALA A 100 -3.10 -29.99 -10.37
N THR A 101 -4.13 -30.72 -10.74
CA THR A 101 -4.04 -32.12 -11.13
C THR A 101 -3.40 -32.17 -12.52
N LYS A 102 -2.17 -32.65 -12.62
CA LYS A 102 -1.56 -33.01 -13.91
C LYS A 102 -2.30 -34.25 -14.44
N LYS A 103 -2.89 -34.13 -15.63
CA LYS A 103 -3.29 -35.27 -16.46
C LYS A 103 -2.08 -35.78 -17.23
#